data_AF-A0A8T1ZSJ7-F1
#
_entry.id   AF-A0A8T1ZSJ7-F1
#
_cell.length_a   1.000
_cell.length_b   1.000
_cell.length_c   1.000
_cell.angle_alpha   90.00
_cell.angle_beta   90.00
_cell.angle_gamma   90.00
#
_symmetry.space_group_name_H-M   'P 1'
#
loop_
_entity.id
_entity.type
_entity.pdbx_description
1 polymer ?
#
loop_
_entity_poly.entity_id
_entity_poly.type
_entity_poly.pdbx_seq_one_letter_code
_entity_poly.pdbx_strand_id
1 'polypeptide(L)'
;MCIHWLHVVQDALDRASLTEKDLSAVAVTIGPGLSLCLCVGVRKARSVAGNFSLPIVGVHHMEAHALVARLVEQELSFPFMALLISGGHNLLVLAHKLGQYTQLGTTVDDAIGEAFDKTAKWLGLDMRRSGGPAVEELALEGDAKSVKFNLCLCVPWGGNEAPFRRS
;
A
#
# COMPACT_ATOMS: atom_id res chain seq x y z
N MET A 1 3.75 -6.06 22.86
CA MET A 1 4.59 -5.37 21.85
C MET A 1 3.84 -4.18 21.23
N CYS A 2 3.33 -3.24 22.06
CA CYS A 2 2.52 -2.10 21.60
C CYS A 2 3.00 -0.73 22.11
N ILE A 3 4.14 -0.67 22.80
CA ILE A 3 4.52 0.52 23.58
C ILE A 3 5.54 1.43 22.85
N HIS A 4 6.12 0.98 21.73
CA HIS A 4 7.14 1.75 21.01
C HIS A 4 6.59 2.66 19.89
N TRP A 5 5.30 2.54 19.51
CA TRP A 5 4.72 3.27 18.38
C TRP A 5 4.26 4.70 18.70
N LEU A 6 4.16 5.09 19.98
CA LEU A 6 3.64 6.40 20.38
C LEU A 6 4.61 7.56 20.06
N HIS A 7 5.88 7.26 19.76
CA HIS A 7 6.89 8.28 19.49
C HIS A 7 7.00 8.69 18.02
N VAL A 8 6.47 7.90 17.07
CA VAL A 8 6.69 8.16 15.63
C VAL A 8 6.20 9.55 15.17
N VAL A 9 5.09 10.03 15.74
CA VAL A 9 4.57 11.37 15.42
C VAL A 9 5.46 12.46 15.99
N GLN A 10 5.93 12.30 17.23
CA GLN A 10 6.82 13.26 17.88
C GLN A 10 8.18 13.28 17.16
N ASP A 11 8.74 12.12 16.87
CA ASP A 11 10.01 11.99 16.14
C ASP A 11 9.93 12.64 14.75
N ALA A 12 8.77 12.52 14.06
CA ALA A 12 8.56 13.17 12.78
C ALA A 12 8.51 14.70 12.89
N LEU A 13 7.85 15.24 13.91
CA LEU A 13 7.81 16.67 14.21
C LEU A 13 9.20 17.20 14.57
N ASP A 14 9.92 16.50 15.44
CA ASP A 14 11.27 16.86 15.88
C ASP A 14 12.24 16.89 14.70
N ARG A 15 12.18 15.89 13.81
CA ARG A 15 12.98 15.85 12.56
C ARG A 15 12.63 16.98 11.60
N ALA A 16 11.37 17.42 11.58
CA ALA A 16 10.94 18.56 10.79
C ALA A 16 11.24 19.92 11.46
N SER A 17 11.71 19.90 12.72
CA SER A 17 11.85 21.10 13.56
C SER A 17 10.54 21.89 13.70
N LEU A 18 9.42 21.16 13.79
CA LEU A 18 8.07 21.70 13.92
C LEU A 18 7.42 21.22 15.22
N THR A 19 6.36 21.88 15.64
CA THR A 19 5.49 21.48 16.73
C THR A 19 4.08 21.21 16.23
N GLU A 20 3.22 20.58 17.05
CA GLU A 20 1.82 20.34 16.69
C GLU A 20 1.05 21.65 16.36
N LYS A 21 1.51 22.80 16.86
CA LYS A 21 0.94 24.14 16.57
C LYS A 21 1.20 24.63 15.15
N ASP A 22 2.27 24.12 14.53
CA ASP A 22 2.69 24.55 13.19
C ASP A 22 1.95 23.77 12.08
N LEU A 23 1.14 22.78 12.47
CA LEU A 23 0.35 21.97 11.55
C LEU A 23 -0.91 22.70 11.09
N SER A 24 -1.20 22.64 9.79
CA SER A 24 -2.43 23.21 9.21
C SER A 24 -3.57 22.21 9.06
N ALA A 25 -3.27 20.91 9.07
CA ALA A 25 -4.24 19.82 8.89
C ALA A 25 -3.64 18.48 9.35
N VAL A 26 -4.50 17.48 9.58
CA VAL A 26 -4.07 16.10 9.86
C VAL A 26 -4.71 15.14 8.87
N ALA A 27 -3.91 14.47 8.05
CA ALA A 27 -4.36 13.40 7.17
C ALA A 27 -4.19 12.02 7.83
N VAL A 28 -5.18 11.14 7.70
CA VAL A 28 -5.13 9.79 8.30
C VAL A 28 -5.82 8.77 7.42
N THR A 29 -5.20 7.59 7.27
CA THR A 29 -5.79 6.46 6.54
C THR A 29 -7.03 5.95 7.27
N ILE A 30 -8.16 5.86 6.56
CA ILE A 30 -9.44 5.37 7.10
C ILE A 30 -9.82 3.98 6.60
N GLY A 31 -9.17 3.48 5.56
CA GLY A 31 -9.38 2.14 5.02
C GLY A 31 -8.92 2.00 3.57
N PRO A 32 -8.91 0.78 3.01
CA PRO A 32 -9.09 -0.50 3.70
C PRO A 32 -7.87 -0.86 4.56
N GLY A 33 -8.05 -1.83 5.47
CA GLY A 33 -6.98 -2.33 6.34
C GLY A 33 -7.53 -2.96 7.62
N LEU A 34 -6.64 -3.45 8.48
CA LEU A 34 -7.05 -4.02 9.78
C LEU A 34 -7.68 -2.93 10.66
N SER A 35 -8.96 -3.11 11.01
CA SER A 35 -9.75 -2.11 11.75
C SER A 35 -9.10 -1.67 13.06
N LEU A 36 -8.43 -2.58 13.78
CA LEU A 36 -7.71 -2.26 15.01
C LEU A 36 -6.52 -1.32 14.75
N CYS A 37 -5.76 -1.55 13.69
CA CYS A 37 -4.63 -0.71 13.30
C CYS A 37 -5.10 0.69 12.84
N LEU A 38 -6.17 0.73 12.03
CA LEU A 38 -6.77 1.99 11.56
C LEU A 38 -7.28 2.82 12.75
N CYS A 39 -7.92 2.18 13.73
CA CYS A 39 -8.45 2.85 14.92
C CYS A 39 -7.36 3.58 15.70
N VAL A 40 -6.16 3.00 15.83
CA VAL A 40 -5.02 3.64 16.50
C VAL A 40 -4.63 4.94 15.80
N GLY A 41 -4.47 4.91 14.47
CA GLY A 41 -4.14 6.09 13.67
C GLY A 41 -5.22 7.17 13.78
N VAL A 42 -6.49 6.80 13.61
CA VAL A 42 -7.63 7.74 13.68
C VAL A 42 -7.73 8.38 15.08
N ARG A 43 -7.51 7.62 16.16
CA ARG A 43 -7.51 8.17 17.53
C ARG A 43 -6.39 9.19 17.73
N LYS A 44 -5.16 8.89 17.28
CA LYS A 44 -4.04 9.85 17.37
C LYS A 44 -4.31 11.09 16.52
N ALA A 45 -4.82 10.92 15.30
CA ALA A 45 -5.17 12.04 14.43
C ALA A 45 -6.22 12.96 15.07
N ARG A 46 -7.28 12.39 15.66
CA ARG A 46 -8.30 13.16 16.41
C ARG A 46 -7.73 13.88 17.63
N SER A 47 -6.79 13.26 18.36
CA SER A 47 -6.13 13.90 19.49
C SER A 47 -5.31 15.11 19.07
N VAL A 48 -4.47 14.98 18.02
CA VAL A 48 -3.63 16.08 17.52
C VAL A 48 -4.50 17.20 16.95
N ALA A 49 -5.45 16.86 16.09
CA ALA A 49 -6.32 17.85 15.47
C ALA A 49 -7.24 18.53 16.47
N GLY A 50 -7.77 17.80 17.46
CA GLY A 50 -8.66 18.34 18.49
C GLY A 50 -8.01 19.39 19.39
N ASN A 51 -6.71 19.22 19.71
CA ASN A 51 -5.96 20.16 20.55
C ASN A 51 -5.82 21.55 19.91
N PHE A 52 -5.80 21.62 18.56
CA PHE A 52 -5.55 22.85 17.80
C PHE A 52 -6.67 23.20 16.82
N SER A 53 -7.83 22.53 16.93
CA SER A 53 -8.99 22.69 16.03
C SER A 53 -8.63 22.55 14.53
N LEU A 54 -7.72 21.63 14.21
CA LEU A 54 -7.25 21.41 12.84
C LEU A 54 -8.27 20.58 12.03
N PRO A 55 -8.37 20.82 10.71
CA PRO A 55 -9.13 19.94 9.83
C PRO A 55 -8.48 18.55 9.75
N ILE A 56 -9.32 17.50 9.73
CA ILE A 56 -8.91 16.11 9.54
C ILE A 56 -9.31 15.65 8.13
N VAL A 57 -8.35 15.08 7.40
CA VAL A 57 -8.57 14.52 6.06
C VAL A 57 -8.49 12.99 6.13
N GLY A 58 -9.60 12.32 5.85
CA GLY A 58 -9.64 10.87 5.71
C GLY A 58 -9.05 10.45 4.37
N VAL A 59 -8.06 9.56 4.39
CA VAL A 59 -7.33 9.10 3.21
C VAL A 59 -7.67 7.63 2.93
N HIS A 60 -8.02 7.33 1.67
CA HIS A 60 -8.19 5.96 1.24
C HIS A 60 -6.81 5.33 0.93
N HIS A 61 -6.50 4.19 1.56
CA HIS A 61 -5.18 3.56 1.55
C HIS A 61 -4.64 3.32 0.13
N MET A 62 -5.45 2.72 -0.74
CA MET A 62 -5.04 2.43 -2.12
C MET A 62 -5.05 3.66 -3.02
N GLU A 63 -5.86 4.69 -2.70
CA GLU A 63 -5.83 5.96 -3.45
C GLU A 63 -4.50 6.66 -3.17
N ALA A 64 -4.05 6.64 -1.91
CA ALA A 64 -2.73 7.11 -1.53
C ALA A 64 -1.62 6.38 -2.29
N HIS A 65 -1.67 5.04 -2.36
CA HIS A 65 -0.70 4.25 -3.14
C HIS A 65 -0.67 4.65 -4.61
N ALA A 66 -1.82 4.81 -5.27
CA ALA A 66 -1.87 5.23 -6.67
C ALA A 66 -1.29 6.64 -6.88
N LEU A 67 -1.50 7.55 -5.94
CA LEU A 67 -1.03 8.94 -6.02
C LEU A 67 0.45 9.11 -5.69
N VAL A 68 1.14 8.12 -5.11
CA VAL A 68 2.60 8.16 -4.93
C VAL A 68 3.32 8.37 -6.26
N ALA A 69 2.81 7.77 -7.35
CA ALA A 69 3.37 7.97 -8.69
C ALA A 69 3.43 9.46 -9.08
N ARG A 70 2.44 10.25 -8.68
CA ARG A 70 2.38 11.70 -8.93
C ARG A 70 3.22 12.53 -7.97
N LEU A 71 3.60 11.97 -6.81
CA LEU A 71 4.54 12.60 -5.89
C LEU A 71 5.98 12.50 -6.42
N VAL A 72 6.32 11.34 -6.99
CA VAL A 72 7.63 11.08 -7.60
C VAL A 72 7.73 11.80 -8.95
N GLU A 73 6.70 11.68 -9.79
CA GLU A 73 6.69 12.26 -11.12
C GLU A 73 5.63 13.36 -11.24
N GLN A 74 6.06 14.60 -11.06
CA GLN A 74 5.16 15.76 -10.93
C GLN A 74 4.40 16.06 -12.24
N GLU A 75 4.99 15.72 -13.40
CA GLU A 75 4.38 15.90 -14.72
C GLU A 75 3.33 14.81 -15.05
N LEU A 76 3.20 13.77 -14.20
CA LEU A 76 2.20 12.73 -14.39
C LEU A 76 0.79 13.30 -14.18
N SER A 77 0.12 13.55 -15.30
CA SER A 77 -1.26 14.01 -15.35
C SER A 77 -2.25 12.84 -15.43
N PHE A 78 -3.50 13.10 -15.07
CA PHE A 78 -4.58 12.15 -15.34
C PHE A 78 -4.98 12.19 -16.82
N PRO A 79 -5.52 11.09 -17.40
CA PRO A 79 -5.63 9.77 -16.79
C PRO A 79 -4.29 9.01 -16.82
N PHE A 80 -4.03 8.17 -15.83
CA PHE A 80 -2.87 7.27 -15.82
C PHE A 80 -3.24 5.88 -15.29
N MET A 81 -2.43 4.90 -15.66
CA MET A 81 -2.58 3.53 -15.17
C MET A 81 -1.57 3.28 -14.05
N ALA A 82 -1.99 2.61 -12.98
CA ALA A 82 -1.12 2.18 -11.90
C ALA A 82 -1.26 0.68 -11.66
N LEU A 83 -0.12 0.01 -11.53
CA LEU A 83 0.00 -1.38 -11.12
C LEU A 83 0.46 -1.39 -9.66
N LEU A 84 -0.48 -1.64 -8.75
CA LEU A 84 -0.27 -1.65 -7.31
C LEU A 84 0.01 -3.08 -6.87
N ILE A 85 1.29 -3.35 -6.62
CA ILE A 85 1.78 -4.67 -6.21
C ILE A 85 2.37 -4.56 -4.81
N SER A 86 1.90 -5.42 -3.91
CA SER A 86 2.38 -5.48 -2.52
C SER A 86 2.29 -6.90 -1.97
N GLY A 87 2.58 -7.07 -0.68
CA GLY A 87 2.39 -8.35 0.03
C GLY A 87 0.96 -8.90 -0.08
N GLY A 88 -0.05 -8.03 -0.11
CA GLY A 88 -1.47 -8.42 -0.06
C GLY A 88 -2.33 -7.86 -1.20
N HIS A 89 -1.75 -7.21 -2.20
CA HIS A 89 -2.49 -6.62 -3.30
C HIS A 89 -1.75 -6.83 -4.62
N ASN A 90 -2.50 -7.23 -5.64
CA ASN A 90 -2.11 -7.15 -7.05
C ASN A 90 -3.27 -6.45 -7.75
N LEU A 91 -3.16 -5.15 -8.01
CA LEU A 91 -4.27 -4.36 -8.53
C LEU A 91 -3.82 -3.53 -9.74
N LEU A 92 -4.51 -3.70 -10.86
CA LEU A 92 -4.35 -2.82 -12.01
C LEU A 92 -5.50 -1.79 -11.99
N VAL A 93 -5.17 -0.51 -11.87
CA VAL A 93 -6.15 0.57 -11.82
C VAL A 93 -5.91 1.60 -12.91
N LEU A 94 -7.01 2.10 -13.48
CA LEU A 94 -7.04 3.32 -14.29
C LEU A 94 -7.51 4.47 -13.41
N ALA A 95 -6.63 5.42 -13.16
CA ALA A 95 -6.92 6.63 -12.42
C ALA A 95 -7.38 7.72 -13.40
N HIS A 96 -8.66 8.05 -13.39
CA HIS A 96 -9.25 9.06 -14.29
C HIS A 96 -9.10 10.47 -13.75
N LYS A 97 -9.28 10.64 -12.44
CA LYS A 97 -9.00 11.85 -11.66
C LYS A 97 -9.04 11.50 -10.18
N LEU A 98 -8.73 12.47 -9.33
CA LEU A 98 -8.83 12.29 -7.88
C LEU A 98 -10.24 11.81 -7.50
N GLY A 99 -10.31 10.75 -6.69
CA GLY A 99 -11.55 10.07 -6.33
C GLY A 99 -12.25 9.27 -7.43
N GLN A 100 -11.68 9.15 -8.63
CA GLN A 100 -12.25 8.37 -9.73
C GLN A 100 -11.25 7.36 -10.28
N TYR A 101 -11.44 6.11 -9.88
CA TYR A 101 -10.57 4.98 -10.24
C TYR A 101 -11.42 3.82 -10.75
N THR A 102 -10.99 3.22 -11.84
CA THR A 102 -11.55 1.97 -12.37
C THR A 102 -10.55 0.86 -12.10
N GLN A 103 -10.98 -0.17 -11.38
CA GLN A 103 -10.19 -1.40 -11.25
C GLN A 103 -10.31 -2.19 -12.55
N LEU A 104 -9.18 -2.34 -13.25
CA LEU A 104 -9.10 -3.10 -14.51
C LEU A 104 -8.81 -4.59 -14.26
N GLY A 105 -8.15 -4.91 -13.15
CA GLY A 105 -7.81 -6.28 -12.81
C GLY A 105 -7.30 -6.42 -11.38
N THR A 106 -7.48 -7.62 -10.83
CA THR A 106 -6.90 -8.03 -9.55
C THR A 106 -6.49 -9.49 -9.61
N THR A 107 -5.67 -9.94 -8.65
CA THR A 107 -5.51 -11.39 -8.43
C THR A 107 -6.82 -12.03 -7.97
N VAL A 108 -7.04 -13.29 -8.34
CA VAL A 108 -8.17 -14.13 -7.89
C VAL A 108 -7.77 -14.96 -6.67
N ASP A 109 -6.47 -15.23 -6.52
CA ASP A 109 -5.89 -16.08 -5.50
C ASP A 109 -4.85 -15.29 -4.68
N ASP A 110 -3.58 -15.65 -4.78
CA ASP A 110 -2.51 -15.06 -4.01
C ASP A 110 -2.09 -13.72 -4.59
N ALA A 111 -1.83 -12.75 -3.71
CA ALA A 111 -1.02 -11.60 -4.08
C ALA A 111 0.42 -12.05 -4.39
N ILE A 112 1.16 -11.30 -5.19
CA ILE A 112 2.48 -11.74 -5.64
C ILE A 112 3.43 -11.87 -4.43
N GLY A 113 3.37 -10.93 -3.48
CA GLY A 113 4.20 -10.99 -2.29
C GLY A 113 3.89 -12.20 -1.41
N GLU A 114 2.62 -12.61 -1.32
CA GLU A 114 2.22 -13.84 -0.65
C GLU A 114 2.77 -15.09 -1.37
N ALA A 115 2.71 -15.13 -2.71
CA ALA A 115 3.28 -16.21 -3.49
C ALA A 115 4.80 -16.33 -3.30
N PHE A 116 5.51 -15.19 -3.26
CA PHE A 116 6.95 -15.15 -2.94
C PHE A 116 7.24 -15.64 -1.51
N ASP A 117 6.43 -15.23 -0.52
CA ASP A 117 6.58 -15.68 0.86
C ASP A 117 6.34 -17.19 1.02
N LYS A 118 5.32 -17.74 0.35
CA LYS A 118 5.06 -19.20 0.35
C LYS A 118 6.21 -19.96 -0.32
N THR A 119 6.73 -19.44 -1.43
CA THR A 119 7.86 -20.05 -2.14
C THR A 119 9.12 -20.07 -1.27
N ALA A 120 9.46 -18.96 -0.62
CA ALA A 120 10.60 -18.88 0.29
C ALA A 120 10.51 -19.90 1.44
N LYS A 121 9.31 -20.08 2.01
CA LYS A 121 9.05 -21.09 3.05
C LYS A 121 9.28 -22.50 2.55
N TRP A 122 8.77 -22.83 1.37
CA TRP A 122 8.94 -24.15 0.77
C TRP A 122 10.40 -24.47 0.44
N LEU A 123 11.17 -23.46 0.05
CA LEU A 123 12.61 -23.57 -0.22
C LEU A 123 13.48 -23.54 1.06
N GLY A 124 12.88 -23.33 2.24
CA GLY A 124 13.61 -23.29 3.50
C GLY A 124 14.56 -22.10 3.65
N LEU A 125 14.27 -20.99 2.98
CA LEU A 125 15.14 -19.80 2.97
C LEU A 125 15.03 -19.02 4.29
N ASP A 126 16.08 -18.25 4.61
CA ASP A 126 16.04 -17.30 5.72
C ASP A 126 15.11 -16.13 5.39
N MET A 127 13.97 -16.05 6.09
CA MET A 127 12.94 -15.03 5.89
C MET A 127 12.98 -13.91 6.93
N ARG A 128 14.12 -13.64 7.58
CA ARG A 128 14.25 -12.55 8.57
C ARG A 128 13.73 -11.18 8.08
N ARG A 129 13.81 -10.90 6.78
CA ARG A 129 13.29 -9.66 6.17
C ARG A 129 11.89 -9.88 5.56
N SER A 130 11.79 -10.75 4.56
CA SER A 130 10.55 -11.26 3.92
C SER A 130 10.97 -12.31 2.88
N GLY A 131 10.02 -13.05 2.31
CA GLY A 131 10.31 -14.09 1.33
C GLY A 131 10.69 -13.56 -0.05
N GLY A 132 10.10 -12.43 -0.48
CA GLY A 132 10.42 -11.79 -1.76
C GLY A 132 11.92 -11.56 -1.97
N PRO A 133 12.59 -10.79 -1.09
CA PRO A 133 14.04 -10.56 -1.18
C PRO A 133 14.88 -11.83 -1.09
N ALA A 134 14.48 -12.81 -0.28
CA ALA A 134 15.21 -14.07 -0.14
C ALA A 134 15.16 -14.91 -1.44
N VAL A 135 14.00 -14.95 -2.09
CA VAL A 135 13.85 -15.63 -3.39
C VAL A 135 14.56 -14.88 -4.51
N GLU A 136 14.51 -13.55 -4.50
CA GLU A 136 15.24 -12.71 -5.46
C GLU A 136 16.76 -12.93 -5.37
N GLU A 137 17.30 -12.97 -4.16
CA GLU A 137 18.73 -13.23 -3.92
C GLU A 137 19.13 -14.63 -4.42
N LEU A 138 18.36 -15.67 -4.08
CA LEU A 138 18.63 -17.03 -4.56
C LEU A 138 18.51 -17.14 -6.09
N ALA A 139 17.58 -16.41 -6.71
CA ALA A 139 17.36 -16.45 -8.15
C ALA A 139 18.57 -15.96 -8.96
N LEU A 140 19.45 -15.12 -8.37
CA LEU A 140 20.68 -14.66 -9.01
C LEU A 140 21.69 -15.79 -9.25
N GLU A 141 21.63 -16.86 -8.46
CA GLU A 141 22.47 -18.06 -8.60
C GLU A 141 21.83 -19.14 -9.50
N GLY A 142 20.59 -18.92 -9.93
CA GLY A 142 19.81 -19.88 -10.72
C GLY A 142 19.98 -19.73 -12.24
N ASP A 143 19.56 -20.77 -12.96
CA ASP A 143 19.40 -20.71 -14.43
C ASP A 143 17.93 -20.44 -14.79
N ALA A 144 17.68 -19.28 -15.41
CA ALA A 144 16.35 -18.85 -15.84
C ALA A 144 15.68 -19.78 -16.87
N LYS A 145 16.42 -20.70 -17.49
CA LYS A 145 15.91 -21.68 -18.48
C LYS A 145 15.74 -23.09 -17.91
N SER A 146 16.14 -23.32 -16.66
CA SER A 146 16.12 -24.65 -16.03
C SER A 146 14.71 -25.22 -15.89
N VAL A 147 13.73 -24.38 -15.54
CA VAL A 147 12.33 -24.77 -15.32
C VAL A 147 11.41 -23.77 -16.01
N LYS A 148 10.45 -24.29 -16.79
CA LYS A 148 9.42 -23.47 -17.43
C LYS A 148 8.17 -23.41 -16.56
N PHE A 149 7.87 -22.25 -16.01
CA PHE A 149 6.60 -22.00 -15.35
C PHE A 149 5.51 -21.66 -16.38
N ASN A 150 4.31 -22.18 -16.18
CA ASN A 150 3.15 -21.77 -16.96
C ASN A 150 2.69 -20.39 -16.48
N LEU A 151 2.54 -19.45 -17.40
CA LEU A 151 1.90 -18.17 -17.08
C LEU A 151 0.41 -18.44 -16.85
N CYS A 152 -0.04 -18.24 -15.62
CA CYS A 152 -1.48 -18.25 -15.32
C CYS A 152 -2.09 -17.04 -16.03
N LEU A 153 -2.93 -17.30 -17.04
CA LEU A 153 -3.53 -16.24 -17.83
C LEU A 153 -4.58 -15.49 -17.00
N CYS A 154 -4.69 -14.19 -17.23
CA CYS A 154 -5.77 -13.38 -16.70
C CYS A 154 -7.12 -14.02 -17.08
N VAL A 155 -7.91 -14.39 -16.07
CA VAL A 155 -9.31 -14.74 -16.32
C VAL A 155 -10.06 -13.51 -16.80
N PRO A 156 -10.92 -13.60 -17.84
CA PRO A 156 -11.74 -12.49 -18.27
C PRO A 156 -12.55 -11.96 -17.08
N TRP A 157 -12.39 -10.68 -16.79
CA TRP A 157 -13.08 -10.04 -15.69
C TRP A 157 -14.58 -9.94 -16.05
N GLY A 158 -15.41 -10.82 -15.47
CA GLY A 158 -16.84 -10.94 -15.78
C GLY A 158 -17.76 -9.94 -15.07
N GLY A 159 -17.21 -8.91 -14.43
CA GLY A 159 -17.99 -7.88 -13.72
C GLY A 159 -18.23 -6.65 -14.58
N ASN A 160 -19.40 -6.01 -14.43
CA ASN A 160 -19.55 -4.59 -14.78
C ASN A 160 -18.44 -3.80 -14.09
N GLU A 161 -17.86 -2.79 -14.76
CA GLU A 161 -16.88 -1.84 -14.21
C GLU A 161 -17.23 -1.50 -12.76
N ALA A 162 -16.64 -2.23 -11.80
CA ALA A 162 -16.98 -2.01 -10.41
C ALA A 162 -16.19 -0.76 -10.00
N PRO A 163 -16.85 0.30 -9.52
CA PRO A 163 -16.14 1.44 -9.00
C PRO A 163 -15.19 0.93 -7.92
N PHE A 164 -13.98 1.48 -7.94
CA PHE A 164 -13.02 1.29 -6.87
C PHE A 164 -13.72 1.48 -5.52
N ARG A 165 -13.99 0.36 -4.80
CA ARG A 165 -14.89 0.39 -3.65
C ARG A 165 -14.19 1.15 -2.51
N ARG A 166 -14.65 2.38 -2.27
CA ARG A 166 -14.46 3.08 -1.00
C ARG A 166 -15.31 2.35 0.04
N SER A 167 -14.78 1.25 0.61
CA SER A 167 -15.35 0.63 1.81
C SER A 167 -15.01 1.43 3.05
#